data_AF-U2MJA6-F1
#
_entry.id   AF-U2MJA6-F1
#
_cell.length_a   1.000
_cell.length_b   1.000
_cell.length_c   1.000
_cell.angle_alpha   90.00
_cell.angle_beta   90.00
_cell.angle_gamma   90.00
#
_symmetry.space_group_name_H-M   'P 1'
#
loop_
_entity.id
_entity.type
_entity.pdbx_description
1 polymer ?
#
loop_
_entity_poly.entity_id
_entity_poly.type
_entity_poly.pdbx_seq_one_letter_code
_entity_poly.pdbx_strand_id
1 'polypeptide(L)'
;MTDWFMVPTDDKGGKASTPIHASDIGRGMGYTAVQNRIQKSKQAIKPLIPAIRHRILEVMCSSPQTEKALQQRLEEQGLRAVIRKNESGRIYGITFIDDKEGVALNGSRLGKRYAANIFNGFFSNPTDNPFLDETLYGSPSVHLDQSATVHPSQLNTEESDNLVDELIEDMTDGSFLSTGNDDWKEAAWQRKLRRQNKVNLRQRKR
;
A
#
# COMPACT_ATOMS: atom_id res chain seq x y z
N MET A 1 33.99 12.63 -12.62
CA MET A 1 32.91 13.30 -11.86
C MET A 1 32.07 12.17 -11.33
N THR A 2 32.15 11.89 -10.03
CA THR A 2 31.39 10.82 -9.39
C THR A 2 29.94 11.29 -9.29
N ASP A 3 29.08 10.78 -10.17
CA ASP A 3 27.66 11.10 -10.14
C ASP A 3 27.02 10.38 -8.95
N TRP A 4 26.68 11.17 -7.94
CA TRP A 4 25.90 10.75 -6.78
C TRP A 4 24.42 10.65 -7.17
N PHE A 5 23.74 9.57 -6.81
CA PHE A 5 22.34 9.36 -7.17
C PHE A 5 21.38 9.98 -6.14
N MET A 6 21.75 9.96 -4.86
CA MET A 6 20.89 10.47 -3.78
C MET A 6 21.75 10.91 -2.58
N VAL A 7 21.45 12.09 -2.04
CA VAL A 7 22.06 12.63 -0.81
C VAL A 7 20.91 12.79 0.19
N PRO A 8 20.82 11.94 1.23
CA PRO A 8 19.85 12.15 2.28
C PRO A 8 20.11 13.49 2.97
N THR A 9 19.08 14.32 3.10
CA THR A 9 19.15 15.63 3.76
C THR A 9 18.38 15.62 5.07
N ASP A 10 18.87 16.36 6.05
CA ASP A 10 18.17 16.63 7.31
C ASP A 10 17.02 17.64 7.09
N ASP A 11 16.29 17.92 8.16
CA ASP A 11 15.14 18.85 8.16
C ASP A 11 15.55 20.30 7.81
N LYS A 12 16.85 20.60 7.75
CA LYS A 12 17.41 21.91 7.39
C LYS A 12 18.05 21.92 5.99
N GLY A 13 17.92 20.83 5.23
CA GLY A 13 18.52 20.67 3.91
C GLY A 13 20.02 20.38 3.92
N GLY A 14 20.62 20.13 5.09
CA GLY A 14 22.00 19.72 5.27
C GLY A 14 22.18 18.23 4.98
N LYS A 15 23.38 17.82 4.55
CA LYS A 15 23.68 16.42 4.21
C LYS A 15 23.65 15.53 5.46
N ALA A 16 22.65 14.66 5.57
CA ALA A 16 22.44 13.80 6.72
C ALA A 16 23.29 12.52 6.70
N SER A 17 23.75 12.05 5.53
CA SER A 17 24.55 10.83 5.44
C SER A 17 25.42 10.71 4.18
N THR A 18 26.19 9.63 4.10
CA THR A 18 26.99 9.25 2.93
C THR A 18 26.07 9.07 1.72
N PRO A 19 26.34 9.76 0.60
CA PRO A 19 25.49 9.62 -0.57
C PRO A 19 25.64 8.25 -1.20
N ILE A 20 24.55 7.79 -1.81
CA ILE A 20 24.50 6.53 -2.54
C ILE A 20 25.04 6.80 -3.95
N HIS A 21 26.11 6.10 -4.33
CA HIS A 21 26.65 6.22 -5.68
C HIS A 21 25.74 5.52 -6.69
N ALA A 22 25.56 6.13 -7.87
CA ALA A 22 24.80 5.50 -8.95
C ALA A 22 25.41 4.16 -9.40
N SER A 23 26.73 3.97 -9.24
CA SER A 23 27.41 2.71 -9.51
C SER A 23 27.01 1.57 -8.58
N ASP A 24 26.56 1.89 -7.36
CA ASP A 24 26.15 0.90 -6.37
C ASP A 24 24.72 0.39 -6.64
N ILE A 25 23.96 1.17 -7.43
CA ILE A 25 22.63 0.81 -7.89
C ILE A 25 22.79 0.02 -9.20
N GLY A 26 22.58 -1.31 -9.13
CA GLY A 26 22.72 -2.18 -10.30
C GLY A 26 21.86 -1.74 -11.49
N ARG A 27 22.33 -1.99 -12.72
CA ARG A 27 21.64 -1.59 -13.99
C ARG A 27 20.18 -2.07 -14.09
N GLY A 28 19.80 -3.09 -13.33
CA GLY A 28 18.44 -3.63 -13.25
C GLY A 28 17.53 -2.97 -12.22
N MET A 29 17.96 -1.91 -11.53
CA MET A 29 17.20 -1.22 -10.47
C MET A 29 16.62 0.12 -10.92
N GLY A 30 16.40 0.28 -12.24
CA GLY A 30 15.79 1.48 -12.80
C GLY A 30 14.28 1.59 -12.52
N TYR A 31 13.69 2.70 -12.95
CA TYR A 31 12.26 2.99 -12.79
C TYR A 31 11.35 1.82 -13.20
N THR A 32 11.58 1.21 -14.36
CA THR A 32 10.80 0.08 -14.87
C THR A 32 10.86 -1.14 -13.94
N ALA A 33 12.00 -1.41 -13.31
CA ALA A 33 12.13 -2.52 -12.37
C ALA A 33 11.31 -2.29 -11.10
N VAL A 34 11.26 -1.05 -10.61
CA VAL A 34 10.41 -0.66 -9.49
C VAL A 34 8.93 -0.78 -9.87
N GLN A 35 8.52 -0.28 -11.03
CA GLN A 35 7.14 -0.41 -11.52
C GLN A 35 6.71 -1.88 -11.65
N ASN A 36 7.55 -2.72 -12.26
CA ASN A 36 7.29 -4.15 -12.38
C ASN A 36 7.17 -4.84 -11.00
N ARG A 37 8.01 -4.44 -10.03
CA ARG A 37 7.91 -4.96 -8.65
C ARG A 37 6.62 -4.52 -7.97
N ILE A 38 6.21 -3.26 -8.14
CA ILE A 38 4.94 -2.75 -7.61
C ILE A 38 3.77 -3.52 -8.20
N GLN A 39 3.74 -3.74 -9.52
CA GLN A 39 2.65 -4.47 -10.17
C GLN A 39 2.58 -5.94 -9.72
N LYS A 40 3.73 -6.61 -9.62
CA LYS A 40 3.80 -7.97 -9.05
C LYS A 40 3.32 -8.01 -7.60
N SER A 41 3.72 -7.03 -6.80
CA SER A 41 3.29 -6.93 -5.40
C SER A 41 1.78 -6.73 -5.28
N LYS A 42 1.17 -5.88 -6.13
CA LYS A 42 -0.28 -5.70 -6.15
C LYS A 42 -1.03 -7.02 -6.35
N GLN A 43 -0.59 -7.84 -7.32
CA GLN A 43 -1.23 -9.13 -7.60
C GLN A 43 -0.95 -10.16 -6.50
N ALA A 44 0.28 -10.22 -5.97
CA ALA A 44 0.66 -11.15 -4.91
C ALA A 44 -0.10 -10.93 -3.59
N ILE A 45 -0.53 -9.69 -3.33
CA ILE A 45 -1.26 -9.32 -2.11
C ILE A 45 -2.74 -9.73 -2.16
N LYS A 46 -3.37 -9.73 -3.35
CA LYS A 46 -4.81 -10.05 -3.51
C LYS A 46 -5.27 -11.30 -2.73
N PRO A 47 -4.60 -12.46 -2.80
CA PRO A 47 -5.00 -13.65 -2.06
C PRO A 47 -4.87 -13.54 -0.53
N LEU A 48 -4.07 -12.60 -0.01
CA LEU A 48 -3.85 -12.41 1.43
C LEU A 48 -4.92 -11.52 2.07
N ILE A 49 -5.63 -10.72 1.28
CA ILE A 49 -6.63 -9.76 1.76
C ILE A 49 -7.72 -10.43 2.62
N PRO A 50 -8.33 -11.56 2.23
CA PRO A 50 -9.37 -12.20 3.04
C PRO A 50 -8.87 -12.66 4.42
N ALA A 51 -7.65 -13.22 4.49
CA ALA A 51 -7.07 -13.67 5.75
C ALA A 51 -6.81 -12.49 6.70
N ILE A 52 -6.29 -11.38 6.18
CA ILE A 52 -6.07 -10.15 6.97
C ILE A 52 -7.40 -9.56 7.46
N ARG A 53 -8.42 -9.50 6.58
CA ARG A 53 -9.78 -9.07 6.94
C ARG A 53 -10.37 -9.90 8.08
N HIS A 54 -10.22 -11.22 8.01
CA HIS A 54 -10.71 -12.14 9.02
C HIS A 54 -10.07 -11.88 10.39
N ARG A 55 -8.74 -11.79 10.46
CA ARG A 55 -8.03 -11.50 11.73
C ARG A 55 -8.45 -10.15 12.33
N ILE A 56 -8.62 -9.12 11.47
CA ILE A 56 -9.09 -7.81 11.94
C ILE A 56 -10.52 -7.91 12.48
N LEU A 57 -11.41 -8.60 11.76
CA LEU A 57 -12.79 -8.79 12.18
C LEU A 57 -12.87 -9.52 13.53
N GLU A 58 -12.15 -10.63 13.69
CA GLU A 58 -12.09 -11.41 14.92
C GLU A 58 -11.67 -10.54 16.12
N VAL A 59 -10.61 -9.75 15.97
CA VAL A 59 -10.18 -8.82 17.01
C VAL A 59 -11.22 -7.73 17.26
N MET A 60 -11.84 -7.17 16.23
CA MET A 60 -12.84 -6.12 16.40
C MET A 60 -14.15 -6.61 17.02
N CYS A 61 -14.54 -7.87 16.81
CA CYS A 61 -15.69 -8.49 17.50
C CYS A 61 -15.50 -8.51 19.02
N SER A 62 -14.26 -8.64 19.49
CA SER A 62 -13.94 -8.54 20.93
C SER A 62 -13.97 -7.11 21.50
N SER A 63 -14.34 -6.12 20.67
CA SER A 63 -14.56 -4.70 21.02
C SER A 63 -13.42 -4.08 21.86
N PRO A 64 -12.19 -3.97 21.30
CA PRO A 64 -11.05 -3.41 22.01
C PRO A 64 -11.25 -1.91 22.27
N GLN A 65 -11.42 -1.53 23.53
CA GLN A 65 -11.81 -0.17 23.92
C GLN A 65 -10.74 0.91 23.69
N THR A 66 -9.50 0.52 23.42
CA THR A 66 -8.38 1.45 23.20
C THR A 66 -7.53 1.01 22.02
N GLU A 67 -6.83 1.96 21.41
CA GLU A 67 -5.87 1.68 20.33
C GLU A 67 -4.78 0.72 20.76
N LYS A 68 -4.28 0.85 22.00
CA LYS A 68 -3.29 -0.06 22.56
C LYS A 68 -3.85 -1.48 22.69
N ALA A 69 -5.10 -1.62 23.14
CA ALA A 69 -5.76 -2.92 23.22
C ALA A 69 -5.98 -3.53 21.83
N LEU A 70 -6.36 -2.72 20.83
CA LEU A 70 -6.47 -3.17 19.44
C LEU A 70 -5.11 -3.66 18.92
N GLN A 71 -4.05 -2.86 19.10
CA GLN A 71 -2.70 -3.22 18.65
C GLN A 71 -2.21 -4.51 19.31
N GLN A 72 -2.38 -4.64 20.63
CA GLN A 72 -1.98 -5.85 21.35
C GLN A 72 -2.69 -7.10 20.84
N ARG A 73 -4.03 -7.04 20.71
CA ARG A 73 -4.81 -8.21 20.24
C ARG A 73 -4.52 -8.57 18.79
N LEU A 74 -4.28 -7.58 17.93
CA LEU A 74 -3.84 -7.86 16.55
C LEU A 74 -2.46 -8.52 16.56
N GLU A 75 -1.54 -8.08 17.43
CA GLU A 75 -0.21 -8.66 17.54
C GLU A 75 -0.25 -10.12 18.01
N GLU A 76 -1.17 -10.46 18.93
CA GLU A 76 -1.48 -11.84 19.32
C GLU A 76 -1.95 -12.70 18.13
N GLN A 77 -2.58 -12.09 17.13
CA GLN A 77 -3.00 -12.71 15.86
C GLN A 77 -1.92 -12.61 14.76
N GLY A 78 -0.69 -12.19 15.10
CA GLY A 78 0.42 -12.04 14.17
C GLY A 78 0.25 -10.88 13.18
N LEU A 79 -0.54 -9.86 13.52
CA LEU A 79 -0.78 -8.69 12.69
C LEU A 79 -0.48 -7.40 13.48
N ARG A 80 0.33 -6.50 12.95
CA ARG A 80 0.54 -5.19 13.58
C ARG A 80 -0.35 -4.13 12.97
N ALA A 81 -0.75 -3.13 13.76
CA ALA A 81 -1.49 -1.96 13.28
C ALA A 81 -0.77 -0.66 13.61
N VAL A 82 -0.55 0.16 12.58
CA VAL A 82 -0.01 1.52 12.69
C VAL A 82 -1.15 2.50 12.45
N ILE A 83 -1.49 3.27 13.49
CA ILE A 83 -2.55 4.26 13.47
C ILE A 83 -1.92 5.65 13.36
N ARG A 84 -2.41 6.46 12.42
CA ARG A 84 -1.96 7.85 12.23
C ARG A 84 -3.08 8.81 12.59
N LYS A 85 -2.74 9.79 13.41
CA LYS A 85 -3.64 10.83 13.91
C LYS A 85 -3.18 12.22 13.50
N ASN A 86 -4.14 13.10 13.27
CA ASN A 86 -3.86 14.53 13.17
C ASN A 86 -3.76 15.16 14.57
N GLU A 87 -3.53 16.47 14.62
CA GLU A 87 -3.43 17.24 15.86
C GLU A 87 -4.72 17.20 16.71
N SER A 88 -5.89 17.05 16.07
CA SER A 88 -7.17 16.93 16.77
C SER A 88 -7.45 15.51 17.28
N GLY A 89 -6.49 14.59 17.15
CA GLY A 89 -6.64 13.18 17.55
C GLY A 89 -7.47 12.31 16.59
N ARG A 90 -7.95 12.86 15.47
CA ARG A 90 -8.72 12.11 14.46
C ARG A 90 -7.81 11.12 13.75
N ILE A 91 -8.22 9.86 13.67
CA ILE A 91 -7.54 8.85 12.90
C ILE A 91 -7.81 9.11 11.41
N TYR A 92 -6.75 9.45 10.66
CA TYR A 92 -6.84 9.67 9.23
C TYR A 92 -6.23 8.52 8.41
N GLY A 93 -5.46 7.65 9.05
CA GLY A 93 -4.84 6.50 8.40
C GLY A 93 -4.66 5.34 9.37
N ILE A 94 -4.89 4.14 8.87
CA ILE A 94 -4.55 2.89 9.54
C ILE A 94 -3.87 1.97 8.52
N THR A 95 -2.76 1.36 8.92
CA THR A 95 -2.00 0.42 8.11
C THR A 95 -1.80 -0.86 8.91
N PHE A 96 -2.15 -2.00 8.33
CA PHE A 96 -1.95 -3.34 8.90
C PHE A 96 -0.71 -3.97 8.29
N ILE A 97 0.12 -4.61 9.11
CA ILE A 97 1.39 -5.19 8.71
C ILE A 97 1.41 -6.65 9.14
N ASP A 98 1.53 -7.56 8.18
CA ASP A 98 1.78 -8.97 8.45
C ASP A 98 3.28 -9.21 8.27
N ASP A 99 3.99 -9.41 9.38
CA ASP A 99 5.44 -9.60 9.37
C ASP A 99 5.84 -10.97 8.82
N LYS A 100 4.95 -11.96 8.90
CA LYS A 100 5.20 -13.31 8.39
C LYS A 100 5.16 -13.33 6.87
N GLU A 101 4.14 -12.70 6.29
CA GLU A 101 3.98 -12.60 4.84
C GLU A 101 4.78 -11.43 4.23
N GLY A 102 5.30 -10.53 5.08
CA GLY A 102 6.10 -9.38 4.65
C GLY A 102 5.28 -8.34 3.89
N VAL A 103 4.01 -8.18 4.23
CA VAL A 103 3.07 -7.28 3.54
C VAL A 103 2.53 -6.18 4.45
N ALA A 104 2.28 -5.02 3.87
CA ALA A 104 1.65 -3.90 4.54
C ALA A 104 0.47 -3.37 3.72
N LEU A 105 -0.70 -3.24 4.35
CA LEU A 105 -1.93 -2.80 3.70
C LEU A 105 -2.58 -1.66 4.46
N ASN A 106 -2.90 -0.59 3.73
CA ASN A 106 -3.76 0.45 4.25
C ASN A 106 -5.17 -0.10 4.43
N GLY A 107 -5.85 0.31 5.50
CA GLY A 107 -7.21 -0.13 5.79
C GLY A 107 -8.19 0.12 4.63
N SER A 108 -8.02 1.23 3.89
CA SER A 108 -8.83 1.52 2.70
C SER A 108 -8.66 0.48 1.57
N ARG A 109 -7.50 -0.17 1.45
CA ARG A 109 -7.27 -1.25 0.48
C ARG A 109 -7.87 -2.59 0.91
N LEU A 110 -8.21 -2.71 2.19
CA LEU A 110 -9.01 -3.82 2.70
C LEU A 110 -10.51 -3.55 2.52
N GLY A 111 -10.92 -2.43 1.92
CA GLY A 111 -12.32 -2.07 1.69
C GLY A 111 -12.84 -1.02 2.66
N LYS A 112 -13.96 -0.39 2.29
CA LYS A 112 -14.56 0.75 3.01
C LYS A 112 -14.78 0.48 4.51
N ARG A 113 -15.16 -0.75 4.85
CA ARG A 113 -15.43 -1.17 6.24
C ARG A 113 -14.18 -1.33 7.12
N TYR A 114 -13.00 -1.33 6.51
CA TYR A 114 -11.71 -1.38 7.20
C TYR A 114 -10.95 -0.06 7.10
N ALA A 115 -11.59 0.99 6.57
CA ALA A 115 -10.99 2.31 6.44
C ALA A 115 -10.81 2.98 7.80
N ALA A 116 -9.85 3.91 7.87
CA ALA A 116 -9.54 4.70 9.07
C ALA A 116 -10.77 5.35 9.72
N ASN A 117 -11.74 5.79 8.92
CA ASN A 117 -12.95 6.45 9.43
C ASN A 117 -13.82 5.53 10.29
N ILE A 118 -13.84 4.22 10.01
CA ILE A 118 -14.60 3.24 10.78
C ILE A 118 -13.99 3.11 12.18
N PHE A 119 -12.66 2.95 12.26
CA PHE A 119 -11.94 2.92 13.53
C PHE A 119 -12.06 4.24 14.30
N ASN A 120 -12.00 5.39 13.60
CA ASN A 120 -12.22 6.69 14.22
C ASN A 120 -13.60 6.79 14.89
N GLY A 121 -14.66 6.35 14.19
CA GLY A 121 -16.02 6.32 14.72
C GLY A 121 -16.13 5.39 15.93
N PHE A 122 -15.63 4.17 15.80
CA PHE A 122 -15.63 3.17 16.87
C PHE A 122 -14.91 3.68 18.14
N PHE A 123 -13.71 4.25 18.04
CA PHE A 123 -13.01 4.77 19.22
C PHE A 123 -13.63 6.05 19.78
N SER A 124 -14.41 6.78 18.99
CA SER A 124 -15.18 7.94 19.48
C SER A 124 -16.43 7.50 20.26
N ASN A 125 -17.04 6.38 19.88
CA ASN A 125 -18.18 5.80 20.58
C ASN A 125 -18.13 4.25 20.56
N PRO A 126 -17.43 3.62 21.52
CA PRO A 126 -17.22 2.17 21.50
C PRO A 126 -18.48 1.32 21.70
N THR A 127 -19.61 1.91 22.10
CA THR A 127 -20.88 1.18 22.23
C THR A 127 -21.52 0.87 20.88
N ASP A 128 -21.15 1.61 19.84
CA ASP A 128 -21.61 1.41 18.47
C ASP A 128 -20.48 0.78 17.64
N ASN A 129 -20.39 -0.56 17.71
CA ASN A 129 -19.34 -1.31 17.03
C ASN A 129 -19.83 -1.81 15.66
N PRO A 130 -19.40 -1.20 14.54
CA PRO A 130 -19.85 -1.58 13.21
C PRO A 130 -19.38 -2.99 12.79
N PHE A 131 -18.39 -3.56 13.47
CA PHE A 131 -17.90 -4.91 13.19
C PHE A 131 -18.79 -6.02 13.74
N LEU A 132 -19.81 -5.67 14.55
CA LEU A 132 -20.82 -6.63 15.04
C LEU A 132 -22.04 -6.74 14.11
N ASP A 133 -22.08 -5.96 13.02
CA ASP A 133 -23.19 -6.00 12.07
C ASP A 133 -23.16 -7.31 11.26
N GLU A 134 -24.00 -8.27 11.66
CA GLU A 134 -24.15 -9.57 11.01
C GLU A 134 -24.61 -9.45 9.55
N THR A 135 -25.32 -8.39 9.17
CA THR A 135 -25.76 -8.21 7.78
C THR A 135 -24.58 -7.91 6.85
N LEU A 136 -23.52 -7.31 7.40
CA LEU A 136 -22.33 -6.92 6.66
C LEU A 136 -21.28 -8.03 6.67
N TYR A 137 -21.10 -8.71 7.81
CA TYR A 137 -19.99 -9.66 8.01
C TYR A 137 -20.39 -11.13 8.08
N GLY A 138 -21.69 -11.43 8.17
CA GLY A 138 -22.20 -12.77 8.49
C GLY A 138 -22.08 -13.08 10.00
N SER A 139 -22.68 -14.19 10.44
CA SER A 139 -22.65 -14.60 11.85
C SER A 139 -21.24 -15.09 12.27
N PRO A 140 -20.59 -14.49 13.29
CA PRO A 140 -19.25 -14.89 13.72
C PRO A 140 -19.17 -16.27 14.40
N SER A 141 -20.29 -16.89 14.75
CA SER A 141 -20.37 -18.06 15.65
C SER A 141 -20.30 -19.43 14.97
N VAL A 142 -20.19 -19.49 13.64
CA VAL A 142 -20.21 -20.76 12.90
C VAL A 142 -18.84 -21.02 12.29
N HIS A 143 -17.94 -21.65 13.04
CA HIS A 143 -17.01 -22.66 12.51
C HIS A 143 -16.10 -23.21 13.62
N LEU A 144 -16.66 -24.10 14.42
CA LEU A 144 -15.92 -25.24 14.96
C LEU A 144 -16.67 -26.48 14.49
N ASP A 145 -15.98 -27.31 13.70
CA ASP A 145 -16.42 -28.58 13.09
C ASP A 145 -17.45 -28.53 11.94
N GLN A 146 -16.99 -28.74 10.70
CA GLN A 146 -17.33 -29.96 9.94
C GLN A 146 -16.68 -30.00 8.54
N SER A 147 -16.10 -31.16 8.26
CA SER A 147 -15.62 -31.60 6.96
C SER A 147 -16.77 -31.82 5.96
N ALA A 148 -16.45 -31.58 4.69
CA ALA A 148 -17.02 -32.18 3.48
C ALA A 148 -18.40 -31.71 2.93
N THR A 149 -18.29 -30.93 1.85
CA THR A 149 -19.06 -30.97 0.58
C THR A 149 -20.30 -30.07 0.38
N VAL A 150 -20.22 -29.36 -0.77
CA VAL A 150 -21.27 -28.77 -1.63
C VAL A 150 -21.80 -27.36 -1.29
N HIS A 151 -21.37 -26.42 -2.14
CA HIS A 151 -21.93 -25.07 -2.38
C HIS A 151 -23.41 -25.14 -2.84
N PRO A 152 -24.25 -24.11 -2.61
CA PRO A 152 -24.17 -22.96 -3.52
C PRO A 152 -24.45 -21.58 -2.90
N SER A 153 -23.59 -20.63 -3.30
CA SER A 153 -23.91 -19.28 -3.80
C SER A 153 -24.73 -18.36 -2.90
N GLN A 154 -24.09 -17.32 -2.34
CA GLN A 154 -24.48 -15.93 -2.60
C GLN A 154 -23.22 -15.05 -2.59
N LEU A 155 -22.84 -14.62 -3.79
CA LEU A 155 -21.90 -13.54 -4.06
C LEU A 155 -22.50 -12.22 -3.57
N ASN A 156 -21.95 -11.64 -2.51
CA ASN A 156 -22.22 -10.24 -2.17
C ASN A 156 -21.23 -9.35 -2.89
N THR A 157 -21.79 -8.58 -3.82
CA THR A 157 -21.18 -7.54 -4.63
C THR A 157 -20.64 -6.40 -3.74
N GLU A 158 -19.41 -6.54 -3.25
CA GLU A 158 -18.56 -5.43 -2.83
C GLU A 158 -17.32 -5.31 -3.74
N GLU A 159 -17.43 -5.81 -4.99
CA GLU A 159 -16.46 -5.55 -6.07
C GLU A 159 -16.53 -4.11 -6.58
N SER A 160 -17.51 -3.30 -6.17
CA SER A 160 -17.66 -1.90 -6.62
C SER A 160 -16.43 -1.03 -6.39
N ASP A 161 -15.70 -1.23 -5.29
CA ASP A 161 -14.49 -0.44 -5.01
C ASP A 161 -13.24 -1.05 -5.66
N ASN A 162 -13.29 -2.31 -6.11
CA ASN A 162 -12.30 -2.91 -7.00
C ASN A 162 -12.55 -2.50 -8.45
N LEU A 163 -13.81 -2.21 -8.85
CA LEU A 163 -14.14 -1.78 -10.21
C LEU A 163 -13.46 -0.47 -10.59
N VAL A 164 -13.14 0.42 -9.66
CA VAL A 164 -12.43 1.67 -10.01
C VAL A 164 -10.94 1.42 -10.27
N ASP A 165 -10.31 0.57 -9.46
CA ASP A 165 -8.91 0.16 -9.71
C ASP A 165 -8.82 -0.75 -10.95
N GLU A 166 -9.82 -1.62 -11.20
CA GLU A 166 -9.93 -2.50 -12.36
C GLU A 166 -10.32 -1.74 -13.65
N LEU A 167 -11.21 -0.73 -13.58
CA LEU A 167 -11.53 0.14 -14.72
C LEU A 167 -10.36 1.04 -15.10
N ILE A 168 -9.56 1.47 -14.13
CA ILE A 168 -8.26 2.12 -14.40
C ILE A 168 -7.30 1.10 -15.05
N GLU A 169 -7.29 -0.16 -14.60
CA GLU A 169 -6.49 -1.26 -15.18
C GLU A 169 -6.88 -1.53 -16.65
N ASP A 170 -8.18 -1.61 -16.97
CA ASP A 170 -8.72 -1.87 -18.32
C ASP A 170 -8.48 -0.71 -19.31
N MET A 171 -8.48 0.54 -18.81
CA MET A 171 -8.05 1.70 -19.59
C MET A 171 -6.52 1.77 -19.79
N THR A 172 -5.73 1.16 -18.90
CA THR A 172 -4.27 1.11 -19.04
C THR A 172 -3.77 -0.07 -19.89
N ASP A 173 -4.49 -1.20 -19.90
CA ASP A 173 -4.18 -2.36 -20.74
C ASP A 173 -4.58 -2.14 -22.21
N GLY A 174 -5.51 -1.20 -22.49
CA GLY A 174 -5.90 -0.79 -23.84
C GLY A 174 -4.97 0.19 -24.57
N SER A 175 -3.92 0.74 -23.93
CA SER A 175 -3.10 1.81 -24.56
C SER A 175 -1.58 1.73 -24.37
N PHE A 176 -1.01 0.58 -23.97
CA PHE A 176 0.47 0.43 -23.92
C PHE A 176 1.00 -0.94 -24.38
N LEU A 177 0.24 -1.70 -25.18
CA LEU A 177 0.85 -2.68 -26.09
C LEU A 177 1.52 -1.94 -27.27
N SER A 178 2.52 -1.11 -26.97
CA SER A 178 3.60 -0.85 -27.93
C SER A 178 4.72 -1.82 -27.61
N THR A 179 4.64 -2.99 -28.24
CA THR A 179 5.81 -3.81 -28.51
C THR A 179 6.78 -2.98 -29.35
N GLY A 180 7.61 -2.18 -28.69
CA GLY A 180 8.43 -1.20 -29.36
C GLY A 180 9.30 -0.47 -28.36
N ASN A 181 10.60 -0.71 -28.45
CA ASN A 181 11.67 -0.01 -27.76
C ASN A 181 11.58 1.52 -27.98
N ASP A 182 10.69 2.22 -27.28
CA ASP A 182 10.56 3.69 -27.32
C ASP A 182 11.56 4.37 -26.37
N ASP A 183 12.82 3.99 -26.55
CA ASP A 183 14.02 4.58 -25.94
C ASP A 183 14.33 5.98 -26.52
N TRP A 184 13.51 6.48 -27.46
CA TRP A 184 13.76 7.78 -28.07
C TRP A 184 13.45 8.95 -27.14
N LYS A 185 12.50 8.80 -26.19
CA LYS A 185 12.19 9.86 -25.19
C LYS A 185 13.31 9.98 -24.16
N GLU A 186 13.80 8.85 -23.66
CA GLU A 186 14.97 8.78 -22.77
C GLU A 186 16.23 9.29 -23.49
N ALA A 187 16.46 8.87 -24.73
CA ALA A 187 17.57 9.37 -25.55
C ALA A 187 17.44 10.86 -25.92
N ALA A 188 16.22 11.38 -26.10
CA ALA A 188 15.98 12.81 -26.34
C ALA A 188 16.25 13.63 -25.07
N TRP A 189 15.85 13.11 -23.90
CA TRP A 189 16.13 13.71 -22.61
C TRP A 189 17.63 13.72 -22.29
N GLN A 190 18.34 12.61 -22.52
CA GLN A 190 19.79 12.51 -22.45
C GLN A 190 20.50 13.50 -23.39
N ARG A 191 20.02 13.67 -24.63
CA ARG A 191 20.55 14.67 -25.59
C ARG A 191 20.30 16.11 -25.12
N LYS A 192 19.15 16.40 -24.51
CA LYS A 192 18.83 17.72 -23.92
C LYS A 192 19.79 18.06 -22.78
N LEU A 193 20.06 17.11 -21.88
CA LEU A 193 21.05 17.26 -20.80
C LEU A 193 22.46 17.52 -21.34
N ARG A 194 22.88 16.77 -22.36
CA ARG A 194 24.20 16.97 -23.00
C ARG A 194 24.34 18.35 -23.68
N ARG A 195 23.25 18.90 -24.24
CA ARG A 195 23.24 20.25 -24.82
C ARG A 195 23.34 21.32 -23.74
N GLN A 196 22.61 21.21 -22.64
CA GLN A 196 22.68 22.19 -21.54
C GLN A 196 24.06 22.20 -20.87
N ASN A 197 24.68 21.03 -20.66
CA ASN A 197 26.05 20.96 -20.12
C ASN A 197 27.12 21.52 -21.08
N LYS A 198 26.96 21.37 -22.41
CA LYS A 198 27.89 21.95 -23.40
C LYS A 198 27.81 23.48 -23.49
N VAL A 199 26.63 24.07 -23.30
CA VAL A 199 26.44 25.54 -23.31
C VAL A 199 27.09 26.16 -22.07
N ASN A 200 26.91 25.53 -20.90
CA ASN A 200 27.49 26.00 -19.63
C ASN A 200 29.03 25.91 -19.60
N LEU A 201 29.63 24.93 -20.28
CA LEU A 201 31.09 24.84 -20.42
C LEU A 201 31.70 25.93 -21.31
N ARG A 202 30.93 26.50 -22.25
CA ARG A 202 31.40 27.59 -23.12
C ARG A 202 31.28 28.97 -22.47
N GLN A 203 30.33 29.17 -21.56
CA GLN A 203 30.16 30.44 -20.85
C GLN A 203 31.13 30.62 -19.67
N ARG A 204 31.75 29.55 -19.16
CA ARG A 204 32.65 29.60 -18.00
C ARG A 204 34.14 29.80 -18.34
N LYS A 205 34.46 30.10 -19.61
CA LYS A 205 35.78 30.57 -20.05
C LYS A 205 35.66 32.03 -20.50
N ARG A 206 35.64 32.96 -19.55
CA ARG A 206 36.06 34.36 -19.69
C ARG A 206 36.45 34.87 -18.32
#